data_AF-A0A9P6H961-F1
#
_entry.id   AF-A0A9P6H961-F1
#
_cell.length_a   1.000
_cell.length_b   1.000
_cell.length_c   1.000
_cell.angle_alpha   90.00
_cell.angle_beta   90.00
_cell.angle_gamma   90.00
#
_symmetry.space_group_name_H-M   'P 1'
#
loop_
_entity.id
_entity.type
_entity.pdbx_description
1 polymer ?
#
loop_
_entity_poly.entity_id
_entity_poly.type
_entity_poly.pdbx_seq_one_letter_code
_entity_poly.pdbx_strand_id
1 'polypeptide(L)'
;MRTRRKAKDVDTAKAQKLIEVGGLSSALPSTTPNSPATVTGGRLPLELYGHIISVVDLPSTLRQICLVCKFFCSEGRRRLYHEVDLPMRHISPFAWTVANNPHIARRVRSITITLPSQMMSMNNSQGKDIVAIVLQSLTELENLDIYGQSRIQLQKLLDVTSPHLKRFRSSVYICQEVFDSLASRPGLRELVVPDSYPGFQPVVPEVFLPRLEILCLPMCLAHHITKMNCPLTHLAIDLTPYRDLESIVPGIISHFGGTLQNLSLVRLAPTQVHRLCPMIDLISEFAADVPKLRFLTISVCEPLPLKYLQRIETTNWKSFEALETLVWFAEDGVDVARNALAIPMMAQDSVYIGEKFANAVYGTCAALTRFIFVNESKDFAGYRLGNDGARYELTDLVDVEPYIAPRAWRKV
;
A
#
# COMPACT_ATOMS: atom_id res chain seq x y z
N MET A 1 -49.55 31.56 -19.77
CA MET A 1 -49.05 32.90 -20.20
C MET A 1 -48.05 33.42 -19.18
N ARG A 2 -46.74 33.40 -19.51
CA ARG A 2 -45.70 34.34 -19.03
C ARG A 2 -44.31 33.88 -19.54
N THR A 3 -43.94 34.52 -20.65
CA THR A 3 -42.59 34.99 -21.03
C THR A 3 -41.36 34.10 -20.82
N ARG A 4 -40.96 33.46 -21.93
CA ARG A 4 -39.59 33.05 -22.29
C ARG A 4 -38.61 34.23 -22.17
N ARG A 5 -37.49 34.06 -21.47
CA ARG A 5 -36.28 34.87 -21.62
C ARG A 5 -35.25 34.09 -22.44
N LYS A 6 -34.91 34.64 -23.61
CA LYS A 6 -33.76 34.26 -24.43
C LYS A 6 -32.50 34.93 -23.86
N ALA A 7 -31.45 34.16 -23.63
CA ALA A 7 -30.06 34.61 -23.52
C ALA A 7 -29.32 33.87 -24.64
N LYS A 8 -29.11 34.49 -25.82
CA LYS A 8 -28.09 35.47 -26.19
C LYS A 8 -26.73 34.78 -26.42
N ASP A 9 -26.61 34.27 -27.65
CA ASP A 9 -25.36 33.97 -28.36
C ASP A 9 -24.42 35.16 -28.32
N VAL A 10 -23.26 34.98 -27.69
CA VAL A 10 -22.09 35.86 -27.82
C VAL A 10 -20.83 35.00 -27.66
N ASP A 11 -19.93 35.13 -28.64
CA ASP A 11 -18.50 34.81 -28.63
C ASP A 11 -18.00 33.35 -28.81
N THR A 12 -18.21 32.80 -30.01
CA THR A 12 -17.35 31.73 -30.57
C THR A 12 -16.65 32.10 -31.89
N ALA A 13 -16.71 33.36 -32.34
CA ALA A 13 -16.20 33.77 -33.65
C ALA A 13 -14.78 34.38 -33.68
N LYS A 14 -13.94 34.19 -32.65
CA LYS A 14 -12.59 34.80 -32.57
C LYS A 14 -11.39 33.85 -32.40
N ALA A 15 -11.59 32.54 -32.49
CA ALA A 15 -10.50 31.57 -32.30
C ALA A 15 -9.96 30.91 -33.59
N GLN A 16 -10.38 31.36 -34.79
CA GLN A 16 -10.08 30.67 -36.06
C GLN A 16 -9.30 31.49 -37.10
N LYS A 17 -8.53 32.51 -36.67
CA LYS A 17 -7.82 33.38 -37.61
C LYS A 17 -6.35 33.63 -37.25
N LEU A 18 -5.58 32.55 -37.03
CA LEU A 18 -4.13 32.66 -36.75
C LEU A 18 -3.29 31.42 -37.15
N ILE A 19 -3.70 30.66 -38.17
CA ILE A 19 -2.86 29.63 -38.81
C ILE A 19 -2.99 29.78 -40.32
N GLU A 20 -2.45 30.87 -40.88
CA GLU A 20 -2.34 31.02 -42.33
C GLU A 20 -1.34 32.14 -42.70
N VAL A 21 -0.09 32.03 -42.25
CA VAL A 21 1.03 32.77 -42.86
C VAL A 21 2.29 31.92 -42.74
N GLY A 22 2.70 31.31 -43.85
CA GLY A 22 3.92 30.51 -43.92
C GLY A 22 4.17 29.85 -45.26
N GLY A 23 3.68 30.45 -46.35
CA GLY A 23 4.06 30.08 -47.71
C GLY A 23 5.26 30.91 -48.16
N LEU A 24 6.46 30.36 -48.06
CA LEU A 24 7.61 30.80 -48.83
C LEU A 24 8.22 29.59 -49.53
N SER A 25 7.73 29.40 -50.75
CA SER A 25 8.35 28.61 -51.79
C SER A 25 9.52 29.41 -52.36
N SER A 26 10.74 28.87 -52.27
CA SER A 26 11.87 29.30 -53.10
C SER A 26 12.50 28.07 -53.72
N ALA A 27 12.17 27.83 -54.97
CA ALA A 27 12.89 26.93 -55.86
C ALA A 27 14.23 27.55 -56.24
N LEU A 28 15.30 26.74 -56.29
CA LEU A 28 16.51 26.86 -57.14
C LEU A 28 17.43 25.64 -56.88
N PRO A 29 18.42 25.34 -57.75
CA PRO A 29 18.42 24.10 -58.52
C PRO A 29 19.55 23.13 -58.12
N SER A 30 19.51 22.02 -58.86
CA SER A 30 20.23 20.76 -58.76
C SER A 30 21.77 20.77 -58.78
N THR A 31 22.30 19.64 -58.31
CA THR A 31 23.52 18.91 -58.71
C THR A 31 24.89 19.41 -58.24
N THR A 32 25.35 18.80 -57.15
CA THR A 32 26.74 18.31 -57.02
C THR A 32 26.71 16.87 -56.50
N PRO A 33 27.29 15.89 -57.22
CA PRO A 33 27.46 14.54 -56.73
C PRO A 33 28.73 14.49 -55.87
N ASN A 34 28.59 13.95 -54.65
CA ASN A 34 29.61 13.41 -53.75
C ASN A 34 29.28 13.78 -52.29
N SER A 35 28.09 13.37 -51.83
CA SER A 35 27.81 13.37 -50.39
C SER A 35 28.49 12.15 -49.76
N PRO A 36 29.35 12.34 -48.74
CA PRO A 36 29.86 11.23 -47.95
C PRO A 36 28.67 10.46 -47.38
N ALA A 37 28.73 9.14 -47.42
CA ALA A 37 27.69 8.24 -46.92
C ALA A 37 27.12 8.79 -45.61
N THR A 38 25.91 9.34 -45.69
CA THR A 38 25.15 9.77 -44.52
C THR A 38 24.97 8.52 -43.68
N VAL A 39 25.83 8.38 -42.67
CA VAL A 39 25.65 7.44 -41.58
C VAL A 39 24.25 7.77 -41.06
N THR A 40 23.27 6.94 -41.44
CA THR A 40 21.93 7.00 -40.91
C THR A 40 22.06 6.67 -39.44
N GLY A 41 22.31 7.72 -38.64
CA GLY A 41 22.56 7.63 -37.21
C GLY A 41 21.47 6.76 -36.62
N GLY A 42 21.87 5.65 -36.02
CA GLY A 42 20.97 4.62 -35.54
C GLY A 42 19.93 5.24 -34.63
N ARG A 43 18.72 5.44 -35.15
CA ARG A 43 17.59 5.85 -34.34
C ARG A 43 17.18 4.63 -33.55
N LEU A 44 17.12 4.79 -32.23
CA LEU A 44 16.60 3.76 -31.36
C LEU A 44 15.14 3.43 -31.79
N PRO A 45 14.75 2.14 -31.84
CA PRO A 45 13.36 1.75 -32.04
C PRO A 45 12.41 2.41 -31.04
N LEU A 46 11.18 2.70 -31.48
CA LEU A 46 10.17 3.44 -30.71
C LEU A 46 9.86 2.75 -29.37
N GLU A 47 9.84 1.42 -29.41
CA GLU A 47 9.50 0.51 -28.32
C GLU A 47 10.52 0.63 -27.17
N LEU A 48 11.79 0.90 -27.49
CA LEU A 48 12.84 0.99 -26.48
C LEU A 48 12.76 2.27 -25.65
N TYR A 49 12.19 3.36 -26.17
CA TYR A 49 12.03 4.59 -25.38
C TYR A 49 11.04 4.41 -24.24
N GLY A 50 9.97 3.61 -24.44
CA GLY A 50 9.04 3.28 -23.37
C GLY A 50 9.75 2.57 -22.21
N HIS A 51 10.68 1.66 -22.53
CA HIS A 51 11.52 0.98 -21.53
C HIS A 51 12.52 1.92 -20.85
N ILE A 52 13.19 2.81 -21.62
CA ILE A 52 14.11 3.81 -21.04
C ILE A 52 13.38 4.75 -20.08
N ILE A 53 12.16 5.18 -20.42
CA ILE A 53 11.39 6.09 -19.57
C ILE A 53 10.81 5.33 -18.36
N SER A 54 10.53 4.03 -18.50
CA SER A 54 10.02 3.23 -17.38
C SER A 54 10.98 3.06 -16.22
N VAL A 55 12.30 3.22 -16.44
CA VAL A 55 13.31 3.17 -15.38
C VAL A 55 13.56 4.53 -14.72
N VAL A 56 12.86 5.58 -15.14
CA VAL A 56 12.97 6.92 -14.54
C VAL A 56 11.87 7.08 -13.49
N ASP A 57 12.23 6.90 -12.22
CA ASP A 57 11.25 6.91 -11.13
C ASP A 57 10.93 8.32 -10.62
N LEU A 58 11.89 9.25 -10.72
CA LEU A 58 11.71 10.58 -10.14
C LEU A 58 10.77 11.45 -11.00
N PRO A 59 9.65 11.94 -10.46
CA PRO A 59 8.68 12.73 -11.24
C PRO A 59 9.24 14.03 -11.81
N SER A 60 10.22 14.66 -11.15
CA SER A 60 10.86 15.87 -11.65
C SER A 60 11.68 15.60 -12.91
N THR A 61 12.40 14.48 -12.98
CA THR A 61 13.15 14.04 -14.17
C THR A 61 12.21 13.74 -15.33
N LEU A 62 11.10 13.03 -15.07
CA LEU A 62 10.08 12.77 -16.10
C LEU A 62 9.50 14.07 -16.68
N ARG A 63 9.28 15.10 -15.86
CA ARG A 63 8.84 16.42 -16.33
C ARG A 63 9.86 17.07 -17.26
N GLN A 64 11.15 16.98 -16.95
CA GLN A 64 12.21 17.50 -17.81
C GLN A 64 12.27 16.75 -19.14
N ILE A 65 12.15 15.42 -19.12
CA ILE A 65 12.08 14.57 -20.31
C ILE A 65 10.93 15.03 -21.22
N CYS A 66 9.77 15.35 -20.65
CA CYS A 66 8.63 15.84 -21.43
C CYS A 66 8.88 17.15 -22.18
N LEU A 67 9.90 17.93 -21.79
CA LEU A 67 10.25 19.19 -22.44
C LEU A 67 11.27 19.02 -23.57
N VAL A 68 11.91 17.85 -23.69
CA VAL A 68 12.97 17.61 -24.70
C VAL A 68 12.40 17.61 -26.12
N CYS A 69 11.36 16.81 -26.37
CA CYS A 69 10.70 16.77 -27.68
C CYS A 69 9.26 16.24 -27.56
N LYS A 70 8.44 16.39 -28.62
CA LYS A 70 7.05 15.92 -28.63
C LYS A 70 6.90 14.43 -28.34
N PHE A 71 7.86 13.63 -28.80
CA PHE A 71 7.84 12.18 -28.59
C PHE A 71 8.08 11.82 -27.12
N PHE A 72 9.16 12.34 -26.52
CA PHE A 72 9.41 12.21 -25.08
C PHE A 72 8.29 12.81 -24.22
N CYS A 73 7.63 13.86 -24.72
CA CYS A 73 6.42 14.41 -24.10
C CYS A 73 5.29 13.38 -24.03
N SER A 74 5.03 12.65 -25.13
CA SER A 74 3.97 11.63 -25.16
C SER A 74 4.24 10.49 -24.18
N GLU A 75 5.44 9.91 -24.22
CA GLU A 75 5.82 8.78 -23.36
C GLU A 75 6.01 9.21 -21.90
N GLY A 76 6.67 10.34 -21.67
CA GLY A 76 6.83 10.89 -20.32
C GLY A 76 5.48 11.22 -19.68
N ARG A 77 4.53 11.78 -20.43
CA ARG A 77 3.15 11.97 -19.94
C ARG A 77 2.45 10.64 -19.63
N ARG A 78 2.66 9.61 -20.45
CA ARG A 78 2.09 8.27 -20.19
C ARG A 78 2.56 7.75 -18.83
N ARG A 79 3.84 7.91 -18.48
CA ARG A 79 4.38 7.52 -17.18
C ARG A 79 3.94 8.45 -16.04
N LEU A 80 4.02 9.78 -16.24
CA LEU A 80 3.65 10.79 -15.23
C LEU A 80 2.20 10.68 -14.75
N TYR A 81 1.28 10.29 -15.63
CA TYR A 81 -0.13 10.12 -15.27
C TYR A 81 -0.50 8.68 -14.90
N HIS A 82 0.44 7.73 -14.96
CA HIS A 82 0.15 6.33 -14.62
C HIS A 82 -0.16 6.15 -13.12
N GLU A 83 0.67 6.77 -12.29
CA GLU A 83 0.59 6.80 -10.83
C GLU A 83 0.53 8.26 -10.39
N VAL A 84 -0.53 8.62 -9.67
CA VAL A 84 -0.76 10.00 -9.24
C VAL A 84 -0.96 10.04 -7.74
N ASP A 85 -0.07 10.74 -7.04
CA ASP A 85 -0.28 11.14 -5.66
C ASP A 85 -0.95 12.52 -5.61
N LEU A 86 -2.14 12.57 -5.02
CA LEU A 86 -2.97 13.76 -4.88
C LEU A 86 -3.07 14.17 -3.42
N PRO A 87 -2.17 15.05 -2.94
CA PRO A 87 -2.42 15.78 -1.72
C PRO A 87 -3.58 16.75 -1.95
N MET A 88 -4.30 17.08 -0.88
CA MET A 88 -5.53 17.90 -0.92
C MET A 88 -5.48 19.13 -1.83
N ARG A 89 -4.39 19.91 -1.75
CA ARG A 89 -4.22 21.15 -2.51
C ARG A 89 -4.24 20.96 -4.04
N HIS A 90 -4.07 19.73 -4.52
CA HIS A 90 -4.02 19.40 -5.95
C HIS A 90 -5.26 18.66 -6.44
N ILE A 91 -6.19 18.27 -5.57
CA ILE A 91 -7.38 17.51 -5.96
C ILE A 91 -8.27 18.33 -6.91
N SER A 92 -8.60 19.59 -6.60
CA SER A 92 -9.50 20.39 -7.44
C SER A 92 -8.93 20.71 -8.84
N PRO A 93 -7.66 21.17 -8.98
CA PRO A 93 -7.05 21.34 -10.30
C PRO A 93 -6.96 20.04 -11.09
N PHE A 94 -6.68 18.93 -10.41
CA PHE A 94 -6.63 17.61 -11.05
C PHE A 94 -8.00 17.17 -11.53
N ALA A 95 -9.06 17.32 -10.72
CA ALA A 95 -10.44 17.04 -11.08
C ALA A 95 -10.85 17.77 -12.37
N TRP A 96 -10.54 19.06 -12.46
CA TRP A 96 -10.79 19.85 -13.67
C TRP A 96 -9.99 19.33 -14.86
N THR A 97 -8.73 18.94 -14.64
CA THR A 97 -7.86 18.41 -15.70
C THR A 97 -8.41 17.10 -16.26
N VAL A 98 -8.75 16.13 -15.42
CA VAL A 98 -9.24 14.82 -15.89
C VAL A 98 -10.65 14.89 -16.48
N ALA A 99 -11.50 15.77 -15.97
CA ALA A 99 -12.84 16.00 -16.52
C ALA A 99 -12.78 16.59 -17.94
N ASN A 100 -11.88 17.53 -18.19
CA ASN A 100 -11.73 18.15 -19.51
C ASN A 100 -10.83 17.37 -20.47
N ASN A 101 -10.05 16.40 -19.97
CA ASN A 101 -9.11 15.63 -20.78
C ASN A 101 -9.30 14.12 -20.56
N PRO A 102 -10.34 13.49 -21.15
CA PRO A 102 -10.63 12.07 -20.95
C PRO A 102 -9.48 11.13 -21.34
N HIS A 103 -8.68 11.53 -22.33
CA HIS A 103 -7.50 10.77 -22.77
C HIS A 103 -6.36 10.77 -21.72
N ILE A 104 -6.29 11.77 -20.84
CA ILE A 104 -5.40 11.78 -19.67
C ILE A 104 -5.99 10.88 -18.58
N ALA A 105 -7.29 11.01 -18.31
CA ALA A 105 -7.97 10.23 -17.29
C ALA A 105 -7.84 8.70 -17.52
N ARG A 106 -7.94 8.25 -18.77
CA ARG A 106 -7.72 6.84 -19.17
C ARG A 106 -6.28 6.32 -18.95
N ARG A 107 -5.31 7.19 -18.72
CA ARG A 107 -3.91 6.79 -18.46
C ARG A 107 -3.65 6.50 -16.99
N VAL A 108 -4.51 6.99 -16.09
CA VAL A 108 -4.34 6.82 -14.65
C VAL A 108 -4.75 5.40 -14.25
N ARG A 109 -3.77 4.65 -13.75
CA ARG A 109 -3.93 3.27 -13.27
C ARG A 109 -3.85 3.21 -11.75
N SER A 110 -3.08 4.10 -11.13
CA SER A 110 -2.95 4.18 -9.67
C SER A 110 -3.17 5.61 -9.20
N ILE A 111 -3.94 5.76 -8.13
CA ILE A 111 -4.15 7.06 -7.48
C ILE A 111 -4.09 6.92 -5.96
N THR A 112 -3.35 7.82 -5.34
CA THR A 112 -3.30 8.00 -3.89
C THR A 112 -3.94 9.34 -3.55
N ILE A 113 -4.91 9.34 -2.64
CA ILE A 113 -5.64 10.54 -2.24
C ILE A 113 -5.45 10.75 -0.75
N THR A 114 -4.79 11.85 -0.37
CA THR A 114 -4.57 12.21 1.03
C THR A 114 -5.50 13.34 1.46
N LEU A 115 -6.38 13.03 2.41
CA LEU A 115 -7.47 13.89 2.86
C LEU A 115 -7.18 14.40 4.28
N PRO A 116 -7.12 15.72 4.50
CA PRO A 116 -6.81 16.27 5.82
C PRO A 116 -8.00 16.10 6.75
N SER A 117 -7.74 15.90 8.04
CA SER A 117 -8.75 15.70 9.09
C SER A 117 -9.76 16.85 9.16
N GLN A 118 -9.34 18.07 8.82
CA GLN A 118 -10.13 19.30 8.98
C GLN A 118 -11.16 19.55 7.86
N MET A 119 -10.89 19.14 6.60
CA MET A 119 -11.78 19.49 5.46
C MET A 119 -13.04 18.65 5.35
N MET A 120 -13.16 17.60 6.14
CA MET A 120 -14.29 16.67 6.06
C MET A 120 -15.21 16.74 7.27
N SER A 121 -15.14 17.82 8.05
CA SER A 121 -16.28 18.20 8.89
C SER A 121 -17.53 18.21 8.01
N MET A 122 -18.61 17.56 8.49
CA MET A 122 -19.69 16.94 7.69
C MET A 122 -20.44 17.84 6.71
N ASN A 123 -20.12 19.15 6.65
CA ASN A 123 -20.87 20.15 5.90
C ASN A 123 -20.20 20.61 4.59
N ASN A 124 -18.95 20.24 4.30
CA ASN A 124 -18.33 20.64 3.04
C ASN A 124 -18.62 19.62 1.91
N SER A 125 -19.85 19.66 1.39
CA SER A 125 -20.27 18.80 0.26
C SER A 125 -19.35 18.94 -0.95
N GLN A 126 -18.83 20.14 -1.20
CA GLN A 126 -17.97 20.43 -2.35
C GLN A 126 -16.73 19.54 -2.40
N GLY A 127 -16.08 19.26 -1.26
CA GLY A 127 -14.88 18.41 -1.23
C GLY A 127 -15.18 16.96 -1.65
N LYS A 128 -16.32 16.42 -1.20
CA LYS A 128 -16.75 15.06 -1.55
C LYS A 128 -17.10 14.95 -3.03
N ASP A 129 -17.80 15.96 -3.55
CA ASP A 129 -18.21 16.01 -4.95
C ASP A 129 -16.99 16.05 -5.88
N ILE A 130 -15.94 16.79 -5.51
CA ILE A 130 -14.70 16.87 -6.32
C ILE A 130 -13.98 15.51 -6.35
N VAL A 131 -13.86 14.80 -5.22
CA VAL A 131 -13.23 13.46 -5.22
C VAL A 131 -14.04 12.47 -6.05
N ALA A 132 -15.38 12.52 -5.96
CA ALA A 132 -16.24 11.71 -6.79
C ALA A 132 -16.04 12.01 -8.29
N ILE A 133 -15.92 13.28 -8.69
CA ILE A 133 -15.62 13.69 -10.08
C ILE A 133 -14.28 13.10 -10.56
N VAL A 134 -13.25 13.13 -9.70
CA VAL A 134 -11.96 12.51 -10.02
C VAL A 134 -12.18 11.02 -10.29
N LEU A 135 -12.68 10.26 -9.32
CA LEU A 135 -12.81 8.80 -9.41
C LEU A 135 -13.71 8.37 -10.58
N GLN A 136 -14.81 9.10 -10.83
CA GLN A 136 -15.70 8.86 -11.97
C GLN A 136 -15.01 9.06 -13.32
N SER A 137 -14.04 9.97 -13.39
CA SER A 137 -13.29 10.24 -14.63
C SER A 137 -12.25 9.15 -14.93
N LEU A 138 -11.74 8.46 -13.89
CA LEU A 138 -10.67 7.47 -14.02
C LEU A 138 -11.24 6.06 -14.34
N THR A 139 -11.80 5.90 -15.53
CA THR A 139 -12.45 4.65 -15.95
C THR A 139 -11.52 3.43 -15.96
N GLU A 140 -10.23 3.67 -16.06
CA GLU A 140 -9.16 2.68 -16.22
C GLU A 140 -8.39 2.41 -14.90
N LEU A 141 -8.88 2.94 -13.78
CA LEU A 141 -8.23 2.85 -12.48
C LEU A 141 -8.16 1.40 -11.98
N GLU A 142 -6.97 0.97 -11.56
CA GLU A 142 -6.70 -0.35 -11.01
C GLU A 142 -6.34 -0.31 -9.53
N ASN A 143 -5.64 0.74 -9.08
CA ASN A 143 -5.17 0.87 -7.71
C ASN A 143 -5.69 2.18 -7.09
N LEU A 144 -6.34 2.08 -5.94
CA LEU A 144 -6.89 3.22 -5.22
C LEU A 144 -6.45 3.17 -3.76
N ASP A 145 -5.74 4.21 -3.34
CA ASP A 145 -5.37 4.41 -1.94
C ASP A 145 -6.02 5.70 -1.41
N ILE A 146 -6.76 5.61 -0.31
CA ILE A 146 -7.44 6.76 0.31
C ILE A 146 -7.00 6.87 1.76
N TYR A 147 -6.31 7.96 2.10
CA TYR A 147 -5.85 8.24 3.44
C TYR A 147 -6.57 9.45 4.04
N GLY A 148 -6.91 9.36 5.32
CA GLY A 148 -7.56 10.44 6.07
C GLY A 148 -8.27 9.94 7.34
N GLN A 149 -8.62 10.87 8.23
CA GLN A 149 -9.25 10.56 9.54
C GLN A 149 -10.78 10.68 9.55
N SER A 150 -11.40 10.85 8.38
CA SER A 150 -12.81 11.28 8.30
C SER A 150 -13.80 10.16 8.08
N ARG A 151 -15.03 10.35 8.56
CA ARG A 151 -16.24 9.58 8.20
C ARG A 151 -16.71 9.93 6.79
N ILE A 152 -15.88 9.68 5.80
CA ILE A 152 -16.27 9.82 4.39
C ILE A 152 -17.30 8.72 4.10
N GLN A 153 -18.33 9.06 3.32
CA GLN A 153 -19.21 8.05 2.74
C GLN A 153 -18.44 7.35 1.61
N LEU A 154 -17.46 6.53 2.01
CA LEU A 154 -16.53 5.83 1.12
C LEU A 154 -17.28 4.95 0.12
N GLN A 155 -18.44 4.41 0.52
CA GLN A 155 -19.38 3.73 -0.37
C GLN A 155 -19.67 4.55 -1.63
N LYS A 156 -20.12 5.81 -1.50
CA LYS A 156 -20.48 6.65 -2.65
C LYS A 156 -19.30 6.89 -3.59
N LEU A 157 -18.08 6.97 -3.04
CA LEU A 157 -16.87 7.11 -3.83
C LEU A 157 -16.55 5.81 -4.56
N LEU A 158 -16.67 4.67 -3.89
CA LEU A 158 -16.50 3.37 -4.49
C LEU A 158 -17.56 3.10 -5.56
N ASP A 159 -18.82 3.49 -5.38
CA ASP A 159 -19.88 3.24 -6.37
C ASP A 159 -19.61 3.92 -7.73
N VAL A 160 -18.85 5.02 -7.74
CA VAL A 160 -18.43 5.72 -8.97
C VAL A 160 -17.00 5.35 -9.42
N THR A 161 -16.29 4.54 -8.64
CA THR A 161 -14.91 4.10 -8.96
C THR A 161 -14.94 2.99 -10.01
N SER A 162 -13.89 2.94 -10.83
CA SER A 162 -13.72 1.91 -11.88
C SER A 162 -14.06 0.49 -11.41
N PRO A 163 -14.75 -0.31 -12.24
CA PRO A 163 -14.98 -1.72 -11.98
C PRO A 163 -13.71 -2.57 -12.10
N HIS A 164 -12.63 -2.03 -12.68
CA HIS A 164 -11.35 -2.72 -12.89
C HIS A 164 -10.40 -2.68 -11.69
N LEU A 165 -10.89 -2.23 -10.54
CA LEU A 165 -10.09 -2.10 -9.33
C LEU A 165 -9.51 -3.46 -8.91
N LYS A 166 -8.18 -3.52 -8.82
CA LYS A 166 -7.36 -4.66 -8.38
C LYS A 166 -6.81 -4.46 -6.97
N ARG A 167 -6.49 -3.22 -6.60
CA ARG A 167 -5.99 -2.86 -5.26
C ARG A 167 -6.83 -1.77 -4.65
N PHE A 168 -7.22 -1.99 -3.40
CA PHE A 168 -7.87 -0.97 -2.58
C PHE A 168 -7.19 -0.86 -1.22
N ARG A 169 -6.72 0.35 -0.89
CA ARG A 169 -6.18 0.67 0.43
C ARG A 169 -6.92 1.86 1.03
N SER A 170 -7.22 1.79 2.32
CA SER A 170 -7.92 2.86 3.00
C SER A 170 -7.49 2.94 4.46
N SER A 171 -7.15 4.14 4.96
CA SER A 171 -7.12 4.41 6.40
C SER A 171 -8.45 4.94 6.94
N VAL A 172 -9.45 5.06 6.07
CA VAL A 172 -10.79 5.53 6.44
C VAL A 172 -11.62 4.36 6.94
N TYR A 173 -12.40 4.62 7.99
CA TYR A 173 -13.33 3.65 8.57
C TYR A 173 -14.24 3.01 7.52
N ILE A 174 -14.34 1.68 7.60
CA ILE A 174 -15.20 0.89 6.74
C ILE A 174 -16.51 0.55 7.44
N CYS A 175 -17.60 0.66 6.69
CA CYS A 175 -18.96 0.27 7.06
C CYS A 175 -19.47 -0.85 6.14
N GLN A 176 -20.70 -1.36 6.38
CA GLN A 176 -21.25 -2.50 5.65
C GLN A 176 -21.36 -2.18 4.16
N GLU A 177 -21.79 -0.96 3.87
CA GLU A 177 -22.06 -0.55 2.51
C GLU A 177 -20.77 -0.47 1.67
N VAL A 178 -19.63 -0.19 2.31
CA VAL A 178 -18.31 -0.28 1.65
C VAL A 178 -17.97 -1.73 1.32
N PHE A 179 -18.25 -2.68 2.22
CA PHE A 179 -18.09 -4.11 1.95
C PHE A 179 -18.97 -4.56 0.77
N ASP A 180 -20.23 -4.12 0.73
CA ASP A 180 -21.14 -4.43 -0.37
C ASP A 180 -20.62 -3.86 -1.71
N SER A 181 -20.15 -2.62 -1.71
CA SER A 181 -19.51 -2.03 -2.90
C SER A 181 -18.25 -2.80 -3.31
N LEU A 182 -17.40 -3.25 -2.37
CA LEU A 182 -16.21 -4.05 -2.68
C LEU A 182 -16.59 -5.44 -3.21
N ALA A 183 -17.65 -6.08 -2.70
CA ALA A 183 -18.12 -7.38 -3.16
C ALA A 183 -18.49 -7.39 -4.65
N SER A 184 -18.91 -6.24 -5.20
CA SER A 184 -19.20 -6.06 -6.64
C SER A 184 -17.96 -6.10 -7.54
N ARG A 185 -16.75 -6.22 -6.97
CA ARG A 185 -15.46 -6.16 -7.67
C ARG A 185 -14.72 -7.51 -7.59
N PRO A 186 -15.12 -8.51 -8.38
CA PRO A 186 -14.51 -9.85 -8.32
C PRO A 186 -13.03 -9.86 -8.78
N GLY A 187 -12.56 -8.78 -9.41
CA GLY A 187 -11.17 -8.61 -9.84
C GLY A 187 -10.21 -8.11 -8.75
N LEU A 188 -10.71 -7.73 -7.57
CA LEU A 188 -9.89 -7.22 -6.47
C LEU A 188 -8.96 -8.31 -5.95
N ARG A 189 -7.66 -8.00 -5.87
CA ARG A 189 -6.59 -8.88 -5.42
C ARG A 189 -5.97 -8.43 -4.11
N GLU A 190 -6.05 -7.15 -3.81
CA GLU A 190 -5.49 -6.57 -2.60
C GLU A 190 -6.50 -5.67 -1.90
N LEU A 191 -6.71 -5.94 -0.61
CA LEU A 191 -7.56 -5.15 0.28
C LEU A 191 -6.80 -4.83 1.56
N VAL A 192 -6.54 -3.54 1.80
CA VAL A 192 -5.82 -3.05 2.98
C VAL A 192 -6.67 -2.03 3.72
N VAL A 193 -7.04 -2.39 4.95
CA VAL A 193 -7.88 -1.59 5.83
C VAL A 193 -7.34 -1.78 7.24
N PRO A 194 -6.56 -0.85 7.79
CA PRO A 194 -5.97 -1.05 9.12
C PRO A 194 -6.96 -0.73 10.24
N ASP A 195 -7.95 0.13 10.00
CA ASP A 195 -8.81 0.66 11.06
C ASP A 195 -10.31 0.38 10.82
N SER A 196 -11.02 0.00 11.87
CA SER A 196 -12.48 -0.19 11.91
C SER A 196 -13.11 0.51 13.09
N TYR A 197 -14.41 0.81 12.99
CA TYR A 197 -15.15 1.35 14.13
C TYR A 197 -15.30 0.26 15.21
N PRO A 198 -15.06 0.56 16.50
CA PRO A 198 -15.30 -0.39 17.58
C PRO A 198 -16.73 -0.92 17.56
N GLY A 199 -16.89 -2.25 17.59
CA GLY A 199 -18.18 -2.92 17.57
C GLY A 199 -18.82 -3.08 16.18
N PHE A 200 -18.17 -2.64 15.10
CA PHE A 200 -18.64 -2.92 13.75
C PHE A 200 -18.36 -4.38 13.36
N GLN A 201 -19.42 -5.10 12.98
CA GLN A 201 -19.38 -6.48 12.50
C GLN A 201 -20.08 -6.54 11.13
N PRO A 202 -19.34 -6.47 10.01
CA PRO A 202 -19.93 -6.54 8.70
C PRO A 202 -20.43 -7.95 8.40
N VAL A 203 -21.54 -8.02 7.67
CA VAL A 203 -21.97 -9.24 7.01
C VAL A 203 -21.14 -9.42 5.74
N VAL A 204 -20.17 -10.33 5.79
CA VAL A 204 -19.38 -10.73 4.62
C VAL A 204 -20.13 -11.83 3.86
N PRO A 205 -20.43 -11.65 2.55
CA PRO A 205 -21.01 -12.70 1.71
C PRO A 205 -20.12 -13.96 1.64
N GLU A 206 -20.70 -15.13 1.39
CA GLU A 206 -19.93 -16.38 1.21
C GLU A 206 -18.95 -16.29 0.03
N VAL A 207 -19.38 -15.66 -1.07
CA VAL A 207 -18.54 -15.39 -2.23
C VAL A 207 -18.07 -13.94 -2.17
N PHE A 208 -17.10 -13.68 -1.31
CA PHE A 208 -16.49 -12.36 -1.17
C PHE A 208 -15.06 -12.40 -1.71
N LEU A 209 -14.80 -11.62 -2.78
CA LEU A 209 -13.48 -11.39 -3.37
C LEU A 209 -12.70 -12.69 -3.69
N PRO A 210 -13.18 -13.51 -4.66
CA PRO A 210 -12.61 -14.84 -4.92
C PRO A 210 -11.15 -14.85 -5.41
N ARG A 211 -10.63 -13.69 -5.83
CA ARG A 211 -9.25 -13.51 -6.32
C ARG A 211 -8.36 -12.76 -5.34
N LEU A 212 -8.79 -12.60 -4.10
CA LEU A 212 -8.04 -11.89 -3.08
C LEU A 212 -6.77 -12.66 -2.72
N GLU A 213 -5.62 -12.02 -2.90
CA GLU A 213 -4.28 -12.56 -2.66
C GLU A 213 -3.65 -11.90 -1.42
N ILE A 214 -3.96 -10.62 -1.18
CA ILE A 214 -3.42 -9.80 -0.08
C ILE A 214 -4.57 -9.22 0.73
N LEU A 215 -4.54 -9.48 2.04
CA LEU A 215 -5.55 -9.00 2.97
C LEU A 215 -4.88 -8.41 4.22
N CYS A 216 -5.20 -7.15 4.51
CA CYS A 216 -4.88 -6.51 5.78
C CYS A 216 -6.19 -5.97 6.36
N LEU A 217 -6.64 -6.53 7.50
CA LEU A 217 -7.89 -6.14 8.16
C LEU A 217 -7.67 -6.02 9.67
N PRO A 218 -8.49 -5.19 10.37
CA PRO A 218 -8.51 -5.17 11.81
C PRO A 218 -9.15 -6.46 12.35
N MET A 219 -8.78 -6.83 13.58
CA MET A 219 -9.23 -8.08 14.19
C MET A 219 -10.75 -8.21 14.33
N CYS A 220 -11.51 -7.12 14.39
CA CYS A 220 -12.97 -7.23 14.49
C CYS A 220 -13.63 -7.88 13.26
N LEU A 221 -12.90 -7.96 12.14
CA LEU A 221 -13.38 -8.58 10.90
C LEU A 221 -12.92 -10.03 10.76
N ALA A 222 -12.05 -10.49 11.65
CA ALA A 222 -11.34 -11.75 11.59
C ALA A 222 -12.27 -12.97 11.50
N HIS A 223 -13.37 -12.97 12.24
CA HIS A 223 -14.35 -14.06 12.24
C HIS A 223 -15.03 -14.27 10.87
N HIS A 224 -15.09 -13.23 10.04
CA HIS A 224 -15.67 -13.33 8.71
C HIS A 224 -14.67 -13.81 7.66
N ILE A 225 -13.38 -13.71 7.94
CA ILE A 225 -12.32 -14.10 7.02
C ILE A 225 -12.33 -15.63 6.81
N THR A 226 -12.65 -16.42 7.83
CA THR A 226 -12.75 -17.90 7.71
C THR A 226 -13.85 -18.37 6.75
N LYS A 227 -14.82 -17.50 6.43
CA LYS A 227 -15.87 -17.79 5.45
C LYS A 227 -15.42 -17.53 4.01
N MET A 228 -14.29 -16.82 3.83
CA MET A 228 -13.76 -16.52 2.51
C MET A 228 -13.06 -17.76 1.95
N ASN A 229 -13.36 -18.09 0.70
CA ASN A 229 -12.67 -19.12 -0.08
C ASN A 229 -11.82 -18.44 -1.17
N CYS A 230 -10.70 -17.84 -0.76
CA CYS A 230 -9.78 -17.13 -1.64
C CYS A 230 -8.33 -17.65 -1.49
N PRO A 231 -7.49 -17.55 -2.53
CA PRO A 231 -6.12 -18.04 -2.52
C PRO A 231 -5.19 -17.04 -1.79
N LEU A 232 -5.45 -16.81 -0.50
CA LEU A 232 -4.74 -15.79 0.26
C LEU A 232 -3.26 -16.19 0.44
N THR A 233 -2.37 -15.31 0.00
CA THR A 233 -0.91 -15.49 0.09
C THR A 233 -0.27 -14.54 1.10
N HIS A 234 -0.90 -13.39 1.36
CA HIS A 234 -0.44 -12.40 2.33
C HIS A 234 -1.58 -12.03 3.27
N LEU A 235 -1.37 -12.21 4.57
CA LEU A 235 -2.33 -11.87 5.61
C LEU A 235 -1.65 -10.97 6.64
N ALA A 236 -2.25 -9.82 6.90
CA ALA A 236 -1.89 -8.93 7.99
C ALA A 236 -3.08 -8.78 8.94
N ILE A 237 -2.85 -9.04 10.23
CA ILE A 237 -3.86 -8.96 11.28
C ILE A 237 -3.39 -7.96 12.32
N ASP A 238 -4.14 -6.87 12.49
CA ASP A 238 -3.99 -6.00 13.64
C ASP A 238 -4.83 -6.52 14.80
N LEU A 239 -4.15 -7.10 15.80
CA LEU A 239 -4.72 -7.69 17.02
C LEU A 239 -5.20 -6.63 18.03
N THR A 240 -4.95 -5.35 17.77
CA THR A 240 -5.32 -4.25 18.67
C THR A 240 -6.82 -3.93 18.56
N PRO A 241 -7.61 -3.74 19.65
CA PRO A 241 -7.51 -4.18 21.04
C PRO A 241 -8.58 -5.25 21.39
N TYR A 242 -8.88 -6.18 20.47
CA TYR A 242 -10.02 -7.11 20.61
C TYR A 242 -9.63 -8.40 21.35
N ARG A 243 -9.60 -8.34 22.68
CA ARG A 243 -9.13 -9.43 23.55
C ARG A 243 -9.80 -10.78 23.29
N ASP A 244 -11.11 -10.78 23.13
CA ASP A 244 -11.90 -12.01 23.03
C ASP A 244 -11.74 -12.70 21.67
N LEU A 245 -11.10 -12.04 20.71
CA LEU A 245 -10.90 -12.57 19.36
C LEU A 245 -9.52 -13.18 19.16
N GLU A 246 -8.53 -12.96 20.04
CA GLU A 246 -7.19 -13.53 19.81
C GLU A 246 -7.21 -15.06 19.71
N SER A 247 -8.11 -15.74 20.42
CA SER A 247 -8.27 -17.20 20.38
C SER A 247 -8.72 -17.76 19.02
N ILE A 248 -9.30 -16.93 18.14
CA ILE A 248 -9.70 -17.37 16.78
C ILE A 248 -8.60 -17.15 15.74
N VAL A 249 -7.53 -16.41 16.08
CA VAL A 249 -6.44 -16.08 15.14
C VAL A 249 -5.76 -17.35 14.59
N PRO A 250 -5.41 -18.37 15.39
CA PRO A 250 -4.81 -19.59 14.86
C PRO A 250 -5.73 -20.26 13.84
N GLY A 251 -7.02 -20.39 14.15
CA GLY A 251 -8.00 -20.98 13.22
C GLY A 251 -8.11 -20.23 11.89
N ILE A 252 -7.98 -18.90 11.89
CA ILE A 252 -7.95 -18.10 10.66
C ILE A 252 -6.67 -18.36 9.87
N ILE A 253 -5.53 -18.37 10.54
CA ILE A 253 -4.24 -18.59 9.90
C ILE A 253 -4.18 -19.99 9.30
N SER A 254 -4.58 -21.01 10.06
CA SER A 254 -4.65 -22.41 9.62
C SER A 254 -5.60 -22.60 8.43
N HIS A 255 -6.72 -21.87 8.38
CA HIS A 255 -7.65 -21.90 7.24
C HIS A 255 -6.97 -21.55 5.90
N PHE A 256 -6.01 -20.61 5.91
CA PHE A 256 -5.23 -20.25 4.72
C PHE A 256 -3.85 -20.93 4.65
N GLY A 257 -3.55 -21.85 5.57
CA GLY A 257 -2.18 -22.37 5.73
C GLY A 257 -1.62 -23.09 4.51
N GLY A 258 -2.49 -23.64 3.65
CA GLY A 258 -2.10 -24.25 2.38
C GLY A 258 -1.62 -23.26 1.30
N THR A 259 -1.90 -21.96 1.43
CA THR A 259 -1.52 -20.92 0.45
C THR A 259 -0.73 -19.75 1.05
N LEU A 260 -0.81 -19.55 2.37
CA LEU A 260 -0.21 -18.42 3.06
C LEU A 260 1.33 -18.46 2.99
N GLN A 261 1.92 -17.38 2.50
CA GLN A 261 3.37 -17.21 2.36
C GLN A 261 3.91 -16.06 3.21
N ASN A 262 3.09 -15.06 3.48
CA ASN A 262 3.46 -13.87 4.25
C ASN A 262 2.42 -13.62 5.34
N LEU A 263 2.87 -13.56 6.59
CA LEU A 263 2.02 -13.27 7.74
C LEU A 263 2.59 -12.06 8.49
N SER A 264 1.75 -11.08 8.78
CA SER A 264 2.07 -9.96 9.67
C SER A 264 1.09 -9.93 10.84
N LEU A 265 1.62 -10.02 12.05
CA LEU A 265 0.86 -9.91 13.30
C LEU A 265 1.27 -8.63 13.99
N VAL A 266 0.31 -7.73 14.20
CA VAL A 266 0.54 -6.42 14.79
C VAL A 266 -0.27 -6.31 16.09
N ARG A 267 0.38 -5.95 17.18
CA ARG A 267 -0.24 -5.71 18.49
C ARG A 267 0.40 -4.47 19.11
N LEU A 268 -0.29 -3.33 18.98
CA LEU A 268 0.25 -2.01 19.37
C LEU A 268 -0.29 -1.51 20.71
N ALA A 269 -1.30 -2.16 21.31
CA ALA A 269 -1.76 -1.78 22.64
C ALA A 269 -0.93 -2.47 23.74
N PRO A 270 -0.46 -1.72 24.76
CA PRO A 270 0.30 -2.30 25.86
C PRO A 270 -0.53 -3.30 26.68
N THR A 271 0.06 -4.43 27.02
CA THR A 271 -0.52 -5.54 27.82
C THR A 271 -0.75 -5.22 29.29
N GLN A 272 -1.00 -3.95 29.67
CA GLN A 272 -1.40 -3.61 31.05
C GLN A 272 -2.68 -4.33 31.51
N VAL A 273 -3.32 -5.05 30.59
CA VAL A 273 -4.34 -6.04 30.86
C VAL A 273 -3.70 -7.41 30.98
N HIS A 274 -3.66 -7.97 32.18
CA HIS A 274 -3.10 -9.28 32.55
C HIS A 274 -3.72 -10.53 31.87
N ARG A 275 -4.28 -10.44 30.66
CA ARG A 275 -5.05 -11.54 30.02
C ARG A 275 -4.76 -11.81 28.54
N LEU A 276 -3.87 -11.07 27.87
CA LEU A 276 -3.54 -11.39 26.48
C LEU A 276 -2.61 -12.59 26.40
N CYS A 277 -2.81 -13.42 25.38
CA CYS A 277 -1.91 -14.53 25.09
C CYS A 277 -0.60 -13.95 24.57
N PRO A 278 0.56 -14.32 25.13
CA PRO A 278 1.86 -13.94 24.58
C PRO A 278 1.93 -14.28 23.09
N MET A 279 2.44 -13.35 22.27
CA MET A 279 2.51 -13.54 20.81
C MET A 279 3.21 -14.86 20.43
N ILE A 280 4.20 -15.26 21.22
CA ILE A 280 4.94 -16.50 21.02
C ILE A 280 4.06 -17.77 21.17
N ASP A 281 3.14 -17.76 22.12
CA ASP A 281 2.22 -18.89 22.33
C ASP A 281 1.22 -18.95 21.16
N LEU A 282 0.71 -17.79 20.74
CA LEU A 282 -0.15 -17.69 19.56
C LEU A 282 0.53 -18.25 18.30
N ILE A 283 1.81 -17.93 18.10
CA ILE A 283 2.61 -18.46 16.97
C ILE A 283 2.73 -19.98 17.05
N SER A 284 2.94 -20.52 18.26
CA SER A 284 3.06 -21.97 18.45
C SER A 284 1.79 -22.74 18.07
N GLU A 285 0.62 -22.12 18.19
CA GLU A 285 -0.68 -22.75 17.90
C GLU A 285 -0.93 -22.98 16.41
N PHE A 286 -0.39 -22.15 15.52
CA PHE A 286 -0.58 -22.29 14.06
C PHE A 286 0.66 -22.74 13.30
N ALA A 287 1.82 -22.86 13.95
CA ALA A 287 3.10 -23.09 13.27
C ALA A 287 3.11 -24.31 12.33
N ALA A 288 2.46 -25.42 12.74
CA ALA A 288 2.38 -26.64 11.93
C ALA A 288 1.40 -26.55 10.76
N ASP A 289 0.46 -25.61 10.81
CA ASP A 289 -0.61 -25.49 9.81
C ASP A 289 -0.22 -24.60 8.63
N VAL A 290 0.93 -23.91 8.70
CA VAL A 290 1.40 -22.95 7.68
C VAL A 290 2.71 -23.38 7.01
N PRO A 291 2.77 -24.57 6.37
CA PRO A 291 4.02 -25.14 5.85
C PRO A 291 4.68 -24.30 4.74
N LYS A 292 3.92 -23.40 4.10
CA LYS A 292 4.42 -22.51 3.03
C LYS A 292 4.79 -21.10 3.50
N LEU A 293 4.70 -20.83 4.81
CA LEU A 293 5.02 -19.51 5.35
C LEU A 293 6.52 -19.22 5.16
N ARG A 294 6.84 -18.20 4.37
CA ARG A 294 8.22 -17.78 4.07
C ARG A 294 8.62 -16.51 4.82
N PHE A 295 7.65 -15.64 5.10
CA PHE A 295 7.86 -14.37 5.77
C PHE A 295 6.91 -14.23 6.94
N LEU A 296 7.46 -14.03 8.14
CA LEU A 296 6.69 -13.74 9.34
C LEU A 296 7.15 -12.38 9.89
N THR A 297 6.22 -11.45 10.05
CA THR A 297 6.43 -10.17 10.70
C THR A 297 5.63 -10.13 11.99
N ILE A 298 6.29 -9.75 13.08
CA ILE A 298 5.72 -9.65 14.40
C ILE A 298 6.00 -8.24 14.90
N SER A 299 4.95 -7.48 15.19
CA SER A 299 5.07 -6.14 15.77
C SER A 299 4.34 -6.11 17.09
N VAL A 300 5.07 -5.94 18.19
CA VAL A 300 4.52 -6.05 19.54
C VAL A 300 4.99 -4.85 20.37
N CYS A 301 4.01 -4.13 20.92
CA CYS A 301 4.22 -3.05 21.88
C CYS A 301 4.05 -3.61 23.30
N GLU A 302 4.87 -4.61 23.64
CA GLU A 302 4.90 -5.22 24.98
C GLU A 302 6.35 -5.35 25.42
N PRO A 303 6.69 -4.96 26.67
CA PRO A 303 7.97 -5.35 27.22
C PRO A 303 8.04 -6.88 27.19
N LEU A 304 9.14 -7.45 26.73
CA LEU A 304 9.43 -8.88 26.76
C LEU A 304 10.12 -9.22 28.09
N PRO A 305 9.41 -9.50 29.20
CA PRO A 305 10.06 -9.97 30.41
C PRO A 305 10.83 -11.27 30.12
N LEU A 306 11.97 -11.42 30.79
CA LEU A 306 12.90 -12.56 30.64
C LEU A 306 12.21 -13.93 30.68
N LYS A 307 11.08 -14.06 31.39
CA LYS A 307 10.25 -15.29 31.42
C LYS A 307 9.76 -15.75 30.03
N TYR A 308 9.66 -14.85 29.05
CA TYR A 308 9.30 -15.20 27.68
C TYR A 308 10.45 -15.87 26.94
N LEU A 309 11.72 -15.64 27.31
CA LEU A 309 12.85 -16.31 26.69
C LEU A 309 12.75 -17.83 26.80
N GLN A 310 12.33 -18.34 27.96
CA GLN A 310 12.09 -19.77 28.15
C GLN A 310 10.99 -20.28 27.20
N ARG A 311 9.92 -19.50 26.99
CA ARG A 311 8.83 -19.89 26.07
C ARG A 311 9.29 -19.92 24.62
N ILE A 312 10.09 -18.94 24.23
CA ILE A 312 10.70 -18.84 22.91
C ILE A 312 11.53 -20.10 22.62
N GLU A 313 12.36 -20.53 23.58
CA GLU A 313 13.18 -21.74 23.46
C GLU A 313 12.34 -23.02 23.34
N THR A 314 11.17 -23.06 24.00
CA THR A 314 10.24 -24.21 23.93
C THR A 314 9.30 -24.18 22.73
N THR A 315 9.24 -23.07 21.99
CA THR A 315 8.33 -22.94 20.84
C THR A 315 8.80 -23.87 19.73
N ASN A 316 7.87 -24.58 19.11
CA ASN A 316 8.18 -25.55 18.06
C ASN A 316 8.45 -24.88 16.70
N TRP A 317 9.47 -24.04 16.65
CA TRP A 317 9.92 -23.35 15.43
C TRP A 317 10.31 -24.30 14.30
N LYS A 318 10.60 -25.58 14.62
CA LYS A 318 10.86 -26.63 13.63
C LYS A 318 9.66 -26.88 12.71
N SER A 319 8.45 -26.54 13.15
CA SER A 319 7.24 -26.62 12.32
C SER A 319 7.24 -25.62 11.16
N PHE A 320 8.01 -24.53 11.24
CA PHE A 320 8.16 -23.57 10.14
C PHE A 320 9.20 -24.06 9.12
N GLU A 321 8.82 -25.05 8.31
CA GLU A 321 9.72 -25.69 7.35
C GLU A 321 10.23 -24.76 6.24
N ALA A 322 9.43 -23.74 5.87
CA ALA A 322 9.73 -22.83 4.76
C ALA A 322 10.05 -21.39 5.19
N LEU A 323 10.12 -21.10 6.49
CA LEU A 323 10.29 -19.73 6.97
C LEU A 323 11.71 -19.24 6.69
N GLU A 324 11.83 -18.28 5.78
CA GLU A 324 13.10 -17.73 5.32
C GLU A 324 13.48 -16.45 6.06
N THR A 325 12.46 -15.63 6.40
CA THR A 325 12.64 -14.32 7.03
C THR A 325 11.68 -14.16 8.19
N LEU A 326 12.22 -13.82 9.36
CA LEU A 326 11.47 -13.41 10.54
C LEU A 326 11.83 -11.97 10.89
N VAL A 327 10.82 -11.11 10.94
CA VAL A 327 10.94 -9.71 11.35
C VAL A 327 10.27 -9.54 12.69
N TRP A 328 10.99 -8.99 13.66
CA TRP A 328 10.50 -8.70 15.00
C TRP A 328 10.68 -7.21 15.29
N PHE A 329 9.56 -6.50 15.41
CA PHE A 329 9.50 -5.14 15.92
C PHE A 329 9.13 -5.19 17.40
N ALA A 330 10.11 -4.91 18.26
CA ALA A 330 9.88 -4.65 19.67
C ALA A 330 9.70 -3.15 19.82
N GLU A 331 8.45 -2.69 19.96
CA GLU A 331 8.25 -1.30 20.38
C GLU A 331 8.31 -1.25 21.90
N ASP A 332 9.33 -0.58 22.43
CA ASP A 332 9.36 -0.18 23.83
C ASP A 332 8.31 0.92 24.05
N GLY A 333 7.05 0.49 24.25
CA GLY A 333 5.94 1.26 24.83
C GLY A 333 6.04 2.77 24.68
N VAL A 334 6.02 3.30 23.44
CA VAL A 334 6.09 4.75 23.19
C VAL A 334 4.72 5.37 23.46
N ASP A 335 4.32 5.37 24.72
CA ASP A 335 3.36 6.32 25.28
C ASP A 335 4.07 7.32 26.23
N VAL A 336 5.35 7.58 25.94
CA VAL A 336 6.21 8.54 26.67
C VAL A 336 5.84 9.99 26.33
N ALA A 337 4.98 10.24 25.32
CA ALA A 337 4.49 11.58 25.04
C ALA A 337 3.49 12.11 26.09
N ARG A 338 2.93 11.26 26.96
CA ARG A 338 1.96 11.71 27.98
C ARG A 338 2.31 11.40 29.43
N ASN A 339 3.19 10.44 29.72
CA ASN A 339 3.59 10.13 31.09
C ASN A 339 5.12 10.08 31.23
N ALA A 340 5.70 11.15 31.77
CA ALA A 340 7.14 11.32 32.03
C ALA A 340 7.72 10.38 33.13
N LEU A 341 7.07 9.26 33.43
CA LEU A 341 7.43 8.33 34.51
C LEU A 341 7.66 6.90 34.04
N ALA A 342 7.63 6.63 32.72
CA ALA A 342 8.05 5.33 32.21
C ALA A 342 9.55 5.15 32.48
N ILE A 343 9.91 4.17 33.30
CA ILE A 343 11.30 3.75 33.50
C ILE A 343 11.73 3.16 32.15
N PRO A 344 12.69 3.78 31.43
CA PRO A 344 13.20 3.18 30.21
C PRO A 344 13.76 1.80 30.56
N MET A 345 13.27 0.75 29.89
CA MET A 345 14.07 -0.47 29.80
C MET A 345 15.43 -0.03 29.25
N MET A 346 16.52 -0.43 29.91
CA MET A 346 17.83 -0.06 29.43
C MET A 346 17.98 -0.70 28.05
N ALA A 347 18.32 0.06 27.02
CA ALA A 347 18.44 -0.42 25.64
C ALA A 347 19.32 -1.68 25.48
N GLN A 348 20.17 -1.97 26.47
CA GLN A 348 20.95 -3.21 26.57
C GLN A 348 20.08 -4.47 26.75
N ASP A 349 18.98 -4.38 27.51
CA ASP A 349 18.09 -5.51 27.77
C ASP A 349 17.33 -5.92 26.51
N SER A 350 16.86 -4.96 25.71
CA SER A 350 16.10 -5.24 24.48
C SER A 350 16.98 -5.86 23.39
N VAL A 351 18.23 -5.38 23.22
CA VAL A 351 19.21 -6.01 22.32
C VAL A 351 19.53 -7.45 22.76
N TYR A 352 19.77 -7.67 24.06
CA TYR A 352 20.03 -9.01 24.60
C TYR A 352 18.86 -9.96 24.36
N ILE A 353 17.62 -9.50 24.59
CA ILE A 353 16.40 -10.29 24.31
C ILE A 353 16.30 -10.61 22.82
N GLY A 354 16.51 -9.62 21.94
CA GLY A 354 16.50 -9.80 20.49
C GLY A 354 17.52 -10.85 20.03
N GLU A 355 18.73 -10.81 20.59
CA GLU A 355 19.78 -11.79 20.29
C GLU A 355 19.41 -13.20 20.78
N LYS A 356 18.87 -13.33 22.00
CA LYS A 356 18.39 -14.62 22.52
C LYS A 356 17.25 -15.19 21.68
N PHE A 357 16.32 -14.34 21.25
CA PHE A 357 15.24 -14.74 20.36
C PHE A 357 15.79 -15.21 19.00
N ALA A 358 16.69 -14.44 18.40
CA ALA A 358 17.36 -14.83 17.15
C ALA A 358 18.02 -16.21 17.25
N ASN A 359 18.80 -16.43 18.32
CA ASN A 359 19.51 -17.68 18.55
C ASN A 359 18.57 -18.88 18.72
N ALA A 360 17.46 -18.71 19.44
CA ALA A 360 16.46 -19.75 19.62
C ALA A 360 15.79 -20.13 18.29
N VAL A 361 15.42 -19.14 17.46
CA VAL A 361 14.79 -19.38 16.16
C VAL A 361 15.78 -19.99 15.16
N TYR A 362 17.01 -19.47 15.07
CA TYR A 362 18.04 -20.04 14.18
C TYR A 362 18.44 -21.46 14.56
N GLY A 363 18.42 -21.81 15.85
CA GLY A 363 18.74 -23.16 16.32
C GLY A 363 17.69 -24.21 15.95
N THR A 364 16.50 -23.80 15.51
CA THR A 364 15.33 -24.67 15.36
C THR A 364 14.68 -24.58 13.98
N CYS A 365 14.63 -23.40 13.35
CA CYS A 365 14.08 -23.21 12.01
C CYS A 365 15.19 -23.34 10.95
N ALA A 366 15.26 -24.50 10.29
CA ALA A 366 16.33 -24.82 9.33
C ALA A 366 16.36 -23.92 8.08
N ALA A 367 15.19 -23.45 7.63
CA ALA A 367 15.06 -22.59 6.46
C ALA A 367 15.38 -21.12 6.74
N LEU A 368 15.48 -20.70 8.01
CA LEU A 368 15.68 -19.31 8.36
C LEU A 368 17.03 -18.81 7.82
N THR A 369 16.96 -17.80 6.96
CA THR A 369 18.12 -17.12 6.40
C THR A 369 18.31 -15.74 7.02
N ARG A 370 17.21 -15.07 7.38
CA ARG A 370 17.21 -13.70 7.87
C ARG A 370 16.37 -13.57 9.13
N PHE A 371 16.96 -12.97 10.15
CA PHE A 371 16.28 -12.50 11.33
C PHE A 371 16.51 -11.00 11.43
N ILE A 372 15.44 -10.21 11.44
CA ILE A 372 15.50 -8.75 11.47
C ILE A 372 14.87 -8.30 12.79
N PHE A 373 15.68 -7.78 13.69
CA PHE A 373 15.23 -7.18 14.94
C PHE A 373 15.22 -5.66 14.79
N VAL A 374 14.10 -5.04 15.10
CA VAL A 374 13.93 -3.58 15.07
C VAL A 374 13.55 -3.13 16.47
N ASN A 375 14.47 -2.41 17.12
CA ASN A 375 14.39 -2.02 18.53
C ASN A 375 13.81 -0.61 18.74
N GLU A 376 13.98 0.27 17.76
CA GLU A 376 13.49 1.65 17.82
C GLU A 376 13.07 2.08 16.42
N SER A 377 11.76 2.19 16.19
CA SER A 377 11.25 2.86 15.00
C SER A 377 10.57 4.14 15.43
N LYS A 378 11.31 5.26 15.35
CA LYS A 378 10.75 6.61 15.56
C LYS A 378 9.66 6.93 14.52
N ASP A 379 9.62 6.18 13.42
CA ASP A 379 8.74 6.40 12.27
C ASP A 379 7.71 5.26 12.05
N PHE A 380 7.46 4.39 13.03
CA PHE A 380 6.58 3.22 12.85
C PHE A 380 5.17 3.57 12.35
N ALA A 381 4.68 4.77 12.68
CA ALA A 381 3.42 5.31 12.16
C ALA A 381 3.37 5.40 10.62
N GLY A 382 4.52 5.58 9.95
CA GLY A 382 4.67 5.55 8.49
C GLY A 382 4.91 4.16 7.91
N TYR A 383 5.31 3.18 8.74
CA TYR A 383 5.52 1.78 8.35
C TYR A 383 4.24 0.93 8.34
N ARG A 384 3.08 1.53 8.71
CA ARG A 384 1.75 0.95 8.46
C ARG A 384 1.48 0.90 6.94
N LEU A 385 2.06 -0.10 6.28
CA LEU A 385 1.96 -0.42 4.86
C LEU A 385 2.44 0.71 3.93
N GLY A 386 3.74 0.69 3.60
CA GLY A 386 4.30 1.53 2.55
C GLY A 386 3.52 1.44 1.23
N ASN A 387 3.42 2.57 0.53
CA ASN A 387 2.57 2.82 -0.65
C ASN A 387 2.73 1.83 -1.83
N ASP A 388 3.76 1.00 -1.84
CA ASP A 388 4.16 0.32 -3.07
C ASP A 388 3.74 -1.14 -3.20
N GLY A 389 3.35 -1.85 -2.13
CA GLY A 389 2.99 -3.27 -2.26
C GLY A 389 4.10 -4.13 -2.89
N ALA A 390 5.31 -3.58 -2.98
CA ALA A 390 6.50 -4.28 -3.39
C ALA A 390 7.00 -5.10 -2.21
N ARG A 391 7.53 -6.27 -2.53
CA ARG A 391 8.48 -7.00 -1.69
C ARG A 391 9.32 -6.01 -0.90
N TYR A 392 9.40 -6.19 0.42
CA TYR A 392 10.39 -5.52 1.24
C TYR A 392 11.79 -5.84 0.67
N GLU A 393 12.33 -5.00 -0.19
CA GLU A 393 13.78 -4.93 -0.37
C GLU A 393 14.29 -4.19 0.86
N LEU A 394 15.15 -4.87 1.64
CA LEU A 394 15.81 -4.34 2.84
C LEU A 394 16.60 -3.04 2.60
N THR A 395 16.65 -2.51 1.37
CA THR A 395 17.43 -1.35 0.96
C THR A 395 16.88 -0.01 1.43
N ASP A 396 15.58 0.08 1.75
CA ASP A 396 14.97 1.34 2.23
C ASP A 396 15.03 1.51 3.76
N LEU A 397 15.64 0.55 4.47
CA LEU A 397 16.05 0.69 5.88
C LEU A 397 17.39 1.43 5.96
N VAL A 398 17.43 2.69 5.54
CA VAL A 398 18.68 3.48 5.46
C VAL A 398 19.24 3.85 6.85
N ASP A 399 18.44 3.77 7.92
CA ASP A 399 18.89 4.11 9.28
C ASP A 399 18.63 3.03 10.35
N VAL A 400 18.23 1.81 9.95
CA VAL A 400 18.15 0.68 10.88
C VAL A 400 19.37 -0.18 10.62
N GLU A 401 20.37 -0.15 11.51
CA GLU A 401 21.46 -1.14 11.47
C GLU A 401 20.82 -2.54 11.59
N PRO A 402 20.78 -3.34 10.51
CA PRO A 402 20.23 -4.66 10.62
C PRO A 402 21.23 -5.48 11.45
N TYR A 403 20.80 -5.99 12.62
CA TYR A 403 21.54 -7.06 13.29
C TYR A 403 21.42 -8.33 12.44
N ILE A 404 22.25 -8.42 11.40
CA ILE A 404 22.42 -9.64 10.60
C ILE A 404 23.35 -10.53 11.41
N ALA A 405 22.77 -11.40 12.25
CA ALA A 405 23.55 -12.44 12.92
C ALA A 405 24.35 -13.23 11.86
N PRO A 406 25.69 -13.19 11.86
CA PRO A 406 26.47 -13.94 10.89
C PRO A 406 26.24 -15.43 11.12
N ARG A 407 25.88 -16.18 10.07
CA ARG A 407 25.86 -17.66 10.06
C ARG A 407 27.24 -18.31 10.38
N ALA A 408 28.26 -17.52 10.71
CA ALA A 408 29.63 -17.94 10.94
C ALA A 408 30.00 -17.90 12.43
N TRP A 409 29.39 -18.77 13.24
CA TRP A 409 30.01 -19.31 14.45
C TRP A 409 30.14 -20.82 14.30
N ARG A 410 31.07 -21.23 13.42
CA ARG A 410 31.69 -22.55 13.44
C ARG A 410 33.21 -22.37 13.48
N LYS A 411 33.79 -22.74 14.63
CA LYS A 411 35.16 -23.18 14.97
C LYS A 411 35.35 -22.82 16.46
N VAL A 412 35.50 -23.72 17.42
CA VAL A 412 36.05 -25.09 17.49
C VAL A 412 35.06 -26.03 18.16
#